data_AF-A0A9E3U3K6-F1
#
_entry.id   AF-A0A9E3U3K6-F1
#
_cell.length_a   1.000
_cell.length_b   1.000
_cell.length_c   1.000
_cell.angle_alpha   90.00
_cell.angle_beta   90.00
_cell.angle_gamma   90.00
#
_symmetry.space_group_name_H-M   'P 1'
#
loop_
_entity.id
_entity.type
_entity.pdbx_description
1 polymer ?
#
loop_
_entity_poly.entity_id
_entity_poly.type
_entity_poly.pdbx_seq_one_letter_code
_entity_poly.pdbx_strand_id
1 'polypeptide(L)'
;AEADIAKIEAWIAAGAKFDGPSTTAPVERVAALVKATTATHEELSAEREQIAGSNWRLALPGVESKSISTKNFLVMGNLGEEALAEVGAAAEATAPEVAKVFAADPDAPLVKGRLTLFAFPQRYDYAEFGQMVEKRKLPTQWYGHWSYDTVDAYGCLVPSRSGKYSANALIAQQLAGVYVASCGSPPRWFAEGSARAVAARLAATDSRVKAWDEALPSALGAMTAADDFMTGKIPEEEAMLAAYSFAKFLMKDARRYQKLLDDLRDGGEFDAVFVQVYGGTPAQVAASWAPRAIRGR
;
A
#
# COMPACT_ATOMS: atom_id res chain seq x y z
N ALA A 1 -36.63 -14.93 9.03
CA ALA A 1 -36.43 -16.13 8.19
C ALA A 1 -37.41 -16.15 7.03
N GLU A 2 -38.70 -16.45 7.25
CA GLU A 2 -39.70 -16.52 6.16
C GLU A 2 -39.92 -15.18 5.44
N ALA A 3 -39.98 -14.07 6.20
CA ALA A 3 -40.11 -12.72 5.65
C ALA A 3 -38.86 -12.24 4.86
N ASP A 4 -37.68 -12.77 5.21
CA ASP A 4 -36.42 -12.42 4.53
C ASP A 4 -36.31 -13.17 3.20
N ILE A 5 -36.74 -14.44 3.19
CA ILE A 5 -36.83 -15.27 1.98
C ILE A 5 -37.82 -14.64 0.99
N ALA A 6 -39.01 -14.23 1.44
CA ALA A 6 -40.01 -13.58 0.58
C ALA A 6 -39.51 -12.27 -0.05
N LYS A 7 -38.67 -11.50 0.67
CA LYS A 7 -38.01 -10.31 0.12
C LYS A 7 -36.99 -10.64 -0.97
N ILE A 8 -36.19 -11.69 -0.76
CA ILE A 8 -35.19 -12.16 -1.73
C ILE A 8 -35.89 -12.67 -3.00
N GLU A 9 -36.97 -13.44 -2.85
CA GLU A 9 -37.78 -13.95 -3.97
C GLU A 9 -38.40 -12.83 -4.80
N ALA A 10 -38.95 -11.79 -4.15
CA ALA A 10 -39.49 -10.62 -4.83
C ALA A 10 -38.41 -9.85 -5.63
N TRP A 11 -37.20 -9.73 -5.06
CA TRP A 11 -36.05 -9.12 -5.74
C TRP A 11 -35.61 -9.91 -6.97
N ILE A 12 -35.55 -11.24 -6.87
CA ILE A 12 -35.21 -12.13 -7.99
C ILE A 12 -36.29 -12.05 -9.08
N ALA A 13 -37.58 -12.09 -8.71
CA ALA A 13 -38.70 -12.01 -9.64
C ALA A 13 -38.78 -10.65 -10.36
N ALA A 14 -38.33 -9.57 -9.72
CA ALA A 14 -38.23 -8.25 -10.32
C ALA A 14 -37.07 -8.08 -11.32
N GLY A 15 -36.25 -9.13 -11.52
CA GLY A 15 -35.12 -9.09 -12.45
C GLY A 15 -33.98 -8.20 -11.97
N ALA A 16 -33.74 -8.17 -10.65
CA ALA A 16 -32.63 -7.43 -10.06
C ALA A 16 -31.31 -7.81 -10.76
N LYS A 17 -30.67 -6.82 -11.39
CA LYS A 17 -29.37 -6.99 -12.03
C LYS A 17 -28.29 -6.88 -10.96
N PHE A 18 -27.26 -7.71 -11.07
CA PHE A 18 -26.06 -7.59 -10.25
C PHE A 18 -25.43 -6.20 -10.49
N ASP A 19 -25.32 -5.43 -9.42
CA ASP A 19 -24.81 -4.05 -9.38
C ASP A 19 -23.37 -3.97 -8.82
N GLY A 20 -22.77 -5.13 -8.52
CA GLY A 20 -21.37 -5.22 -8.11
C GLY A 20 -20.39 -5.06 -9.26
N PRO A 21 -19.09 -4.90 -8.97
CA PRO A 21 -18.07 -4.51 -9.93
C PRO A 21 -17.78 -5.56 -11.01
N SER A 22 -18.07 -6.85 -10.75
CA SER A 22 -17.97 -7.93 -11.74
C SER A 22 -18.85 -9.10 -11.34
N THR A 23 -19.57 -9.68 -12.30
CA THR A 23 -20.42 -10.87 -12.11
C THR A 23 -19.63 -12.14 -11.81
N THR A 24 -18.30 -12.10 -11.94
CA THR A 24 -17.39 -13.22 -11.63
C THR A 24 -16.55 -13.00 -10.38
N ALA A 25 -16.72 -11.88 -9.67
CA ALA A 25 -16.00 -11.62 -8.44
C ALA A 25 -16.46 -12.58 -7.32
N PRO A 26 -15.54 -13.10 -6.48
CA PRO A 26 -15.93 -13.85 -5.27
C PRO A 26 -16.88 -13.02 -4.40
N VAL A 27 -17.96 -13.65 -3.91
CA VAL A 27 -19.03 -12.97 -3.16
C VAL A 27 -18.49 -12.27 -1.92
N GLU A 28 -17.47 -12.86 -1.27
CA GLU A 28 -16.78 -12.28 -0.11
C GLU A 28 -16.12 -10.94 -0.45
N ARG A 29 -15.51 -10.83 -1.63
CA ARG A 29 -14.87 -9.59 -2.09
C ARG A 29 -15.90 -8.53 -2.43
N VAL A 30 -17.04 -8.92 -3.00
CA VAL A 30 -18.15 -8.01 -3.30
C VAL A 30 -18.77 -7.47 -2.01
N ALA A 31 -19.03 -8.35 -1.03
CA ALA A 31 -19.54 -7.96 0.27
C ALA A 31 -18.57 -7.03 1.03
N ALA A 32 -17.27 -7.35 1.01
CA ALA A 32 -16.22 -6.51 1.56
C ALA A 32 -16.19 -5.11 0.91
N LEU A 33 -16.35 -5.04 -0.41
CA LEU A 33 -16.40 -3.78 -1.14
C LEU A 33 -17.62 -2.94 -0.80
N VAL A 34 -18.81 -3.54 -0.81
CA VAL A 34 -20.04 -2.84 -0.40
C VAL A 34 -19.93 -2.34 1.04
N LYS A 35 -19.33 -3.14 1.93
CA LYS A 35 -19.13 -2.74 3.33
C LYS A 35 -18.14 -1.59 3.46
N ALA A 36 -16.98 -1.65 2.80
CA ALA A 36 -15.97 -0.59 2.88
C ALA A 36 -16.46 0.73 2.26
N THR A 37 -17.25 0.68 1.19
CA THR A 37 -17.83 1.88 0.58
C THR A 37 -18.90 2.52 1.46
N THR A 38 -19.75 1.72 2.11
CA THR A 38 -20.86 2.21 2.94
C THR A 38 -20.50 2.52 4.41
N ALA A 39 -19.48 1.86 4.97
CA ALA A 39 -19.07 2.06 6.36
C ALA A 39 -18.57 3.50 6.60
N THR A 40 -18.71 4.02 7.80
CA THR A 40 -18.04 5.24 8.25
C THR A 40 -16.54 5.02 8.47
N HIS A 41 -15.77 6.09 8.70
CA HIS A 41 -14.36 5.98 9.04
C HIS A 41 -14.18 5.17 10.34
N GLU A 42 -15.02 5.43 11.34
CA GLU A 42 -14.96 4.83 12.66
C GLU A 42 -15.34 3.35 12.64
N GLU A 43 -16.38 2.97 11.90
CA GLU A 43 -16.78 1.56 11.74
C GLU A 43 -15.68 0.73 11.07
N LEU A 44 -15.09 1.24 9.99
CA LEU A 44 -14.00 0.55 9.31
C LEU A 44 -12.74 0.49 10.19
N SER A 45 -12.50 1.51 11.02
CA SER A 45 -11.41 1.51 12.00
C SER A 45 -11.58 0.41 13.05
N ALA A 46 -12.79 0.25 13.60
CA ALA A 46 -13.08 -0.76 14.62
C ALA A 46 -12.92 -2.19 14.08
N GLU A 47 -13.34 -2.42 12.83
CA GLU A 47 -13.16 -3.72 12.18
C GLU A 47 -11.68 -4.04 11.93
N ARG A 48 -10.91 -3.07 11.42
CA ARG A 48 -9.46 -3.23 11.23
C ARG A 48 -8.71 -3.45 12.53
N GLU A 49 -9.16 -2.87 13.64
CA GLU A 49 -8.58 -3.15 14.95
C GLU A 49 -8.76 -4.62 15.37
N GLN A 50 -9.93 -5.21 15.11
CA GLN A 50 -10.19 -6.64 15.38
C GLN A 50 -9.34 -7.55 14.49
N ILE A 51 -9.20 -7.21 13.21
CA ILE A 51 -8.34 -7.93 12.26
C ILE A 51 -6.88 -7.81 12.71
N ALA A 52 -6.44 -6.61 13.06
CA ALA A 52 -5.08 -6.37 13.52
C ALA A 52 -4.72 -7.21 14.75
N GLY A 53 -5.60 -7.26 15.74
CA GLY A 53 -5.41 -8.10 16.93
C GLY A 53 -5.40 -9.60 16.61
N SER A 54 -6.16 -10.04 15.60
CA SER A 54 -6.16 -11.43 15.15
C SER A 54 -4.88 -11.80 14.39
N ASN A 55 -4.42 -10.92 13.50
CA ASN A 55 -3.15 -11.05 12.80
C ASN A 55 -1.98 -11.08 13.79
N TRP A 56 -2.00 -10.23 14.82
CA TRP A 56 -0.99 -10.23 15.87
C TRP A 56 -0.92 -11.57 16.62
N ARG A 57 -2.07 -12.08 17.09
CA ARG A 57 -2.14 -13.38 17.80
C ARG A 57 -1.69 -14.55 16.93
N LEU A 58 -1.95 -14.49 15.62
CA LEU A 58 -1.49 -15.49 14.66
C LEU A 58 0.03 -15.42 14.44
N ALA A 59 0.57 -14.21 14.33
CA ALA A 59 1.99 -13.98 14.10
C ALA A 59 2.86 -14.33 15.31
N LEU A 60 2.44 -13.89 16.50
CA LEU A 60 3.26 -13.93 17.71
C LEU A 60 2.45 -14.54 18.88
N PRO A 61 2.14 -15.85 18.82
CA PRO A 61 1.34 -16.50 19.84
C PRO A 61 2.03 -16.41 21.22
N GLY A 62 1.28 -15.95 22.22
CA GLY A 62 1.78 -15.78 23.59
C GLY A 62 2.57 -14.48 23.84
N VAL A 63 2.77 -13.64 22.81
CA VAL A 63 3.37 -12.31 22.96
C VAL A 63 2.27 -11.26 23.02
N GLU A 64 2.15 -10.58 24.15
CA GLU A 64 1.18 -9.50 24.34
C GLU A 64 1.53 -8.29 23.46
N SER A 65 0.53 -7.75 22.75
CA SER A 65 0.61 -6.44 22.10
C SER A 65 0.01 -5.37 22.98
N LYS A 66 0.52 -4.16 22.80
CA LYS A 66 -0.13 -2.90 23.17
C LYS A 66 -0.58 -2.18 21.91
N SER A 67 -1.59 -1.34 22.05
CA SER A 67 -2.05 -0.48 20.96
C SER A 67 -2.37 0.93 21.45
N ILE A 68 -2.22 1.88 20.53
CA ILE A 68 -2.75 3.23 20.68
C ILE A 68 -3.49 3.63 19.40
N SER A 69 -4.51 4.47 19.54
CA SER A 69 -5.22 5.06 18.40
C SER A 69 -4.93 6.55 18.31
N THR A 70 -4.80 7.02 17.08
CA THR A 70 -4.65 8.44 16.71
C THR A 70 -5.80 8.85 15.78
N LYS A 71 -5.73 9.99 15.10
CA LYS A 71 -6.77 10.41 14.14
C LYS A 71 -6.80 9.44 12.96
N ASN A 72 -5.65 9.13 12.39
CA ASN A 72 -5.52 8.39 11.13
C ASN A 72 -4.92 6.98 11.29
N PHE A 73 -4.38 6.63 12.47
CA PHE A 73 -3.64 5.39 12.67
C PHE A 73 -4.03 4.62 13.93
N LEU A 74 -4.02 3.30 13.83
CA LEU A 74 -3.91 2.37 14.96
C LEU A 74 -2.46 1.89 15.00
N VAL A 75 -1.71 2.18 16.04
CA VAL A 75 -0.34 1.66 16.19
C VAL A 75 -0.39 0.48 17.14
N MET A 76 0.11 -0.68 16.73
CA MET A 76 0.08 -1.92 17.50
C MET A 76 1.46 -2.57 17.51
N GLY A 77 1.91 -3.05 18.67
CA GLY A 77 3.20 -3.73 18.79
C GLY A 77 3.51 -4.18 20.21
N ASN A 78 4.64 -4.87 20.40
CA ASN A 78 5.22 -5.20 21.71
C ASN A 78 6.32 -4.20 22.12
N LEU A 79 6.20 -2.96 21.68
CA LEU A 79 7.00 -1.83 22.16
C LEU A 79 6.41 -1.28 23.47
N GLY A 80 7.20 -0.48 24.21
CA GLY A 80 6.68 0.31 25.33
C GLY A 80 5.67 1.37 24.85
N GLU A 81 4.76 1.80 25.73
CA GLU A 81 3.69 2.75 25.39
C GLU A 81 4.23 4.08 24.85
N GLU A 82 5.31 4.59 25.43
CA GLU A 82 5.98 5.80 24.96
C GLU A 82 6.49 5.65 23.52
N ALA A 83 7.14 4.53 23.20
CA ALA A 83 7.62 4.27 21.84
C ALA A 83 6.47 4.09 20.83
N LEU A 84 5.33 3.49 21.24
CA LEU A 84 4.13 3.44 20.39
C LEU A 84 3.56 4.85 20.15
N ALA A 85 3.52 5.69 21.19
CA ALA A 85 3.11 7.10 21.09
C ALA A 85 3.99 7.91 20.14
N GLU A 86 5.31 7.72 20.19
CA GLU A 86 6.24 8.35 19.25
C GLU A 86 5.98 7.92 17.81
N VAL A 87 5.75 6.64 17.56
CA VAL A 87 5.40 6.14 16.22
C VAL A 87 4.08 6.75 15.73
N GLY A 88 3.06 6.82 16.59
CA GLY A 88 1.78 7.45 16.28
C GLY A 88 1.92 8.93 15.93
N ALA A 89 2.65 9.68 16.76
CA ALA A 89 2.91 11.10 16.51
C ALA A 89 3.70 11.33 15.22
N ALA A 90 4.72 10.50 14.96
CA ALA A 90 5.49 10.55 13.71
C ALA A 90 4.61 10.25 12.49
N ALA A 91 3.68 9.31 12.60
CA ALA A 91 2.75 8.98 11.53
C ALA A 91 1.78 10.12 11.22
N GLU A 92 1.21 10.75 12.24
CA GLU A 92 0.34 11.92 12.08
C GLU A 92 1.08 13.12 11.48
N ALA A 93 2.35 13.34 11.87
CA ALA A 93 3.18 14.38 11.27
C ALA A 93 3.56 14.07 9.81
N THR A 94 3.68 12.79 9.45
CA THR A 94 4.06 12.35 8.09
C THR A 94 2.89 12.35 7.11
N ALA A 95 1.67 12.08 7.59
CA ALA A 95 0.46 12.02 6.77
C ALA A 95 0.23 13.25 5.86
N PRO A 96 0.28 14.51 6.35
CA PRO A 96 0.07 15.68 5.49
C PRO A 96 1.16 15.85 4.42
N GLU A 97 2.41 15.44 4.69
CA GLU A 97 3.48 15.49 3.68
C GLU A 97 3.26 14.47 2.57
N VAL A 98 2.76 13.27 2.90
CA VAL A 98 2.35 12.28 1.89
C VAL A 98 1.15 12.80 1.08
N ALA A 99 0.14 13.38 1.75
CA ALA A 99 -1.03 13.94 1.10
C ALA A 99 -0.65 15.04 0.09
N LYS A 100 0.28 15.92 0.47
CA LYS A 100 0.80 16.97 -0.39
C LYS A 100 1.51 16.43 -1.64
N VAL A 101 2.23 15.32 -1.54
CA VAL A 101 2.88 14.71 -2.72
C VAL A 101 1.84 14.22 -3.74
N PHE A 102 0.70 13.72 -3.26
CA PHE A 102 -0.41 13.24 -4.09
C PHE A 102 -1.54 14.27 -4.23
N ALA A 103 -1.30 15.55 -3.95
CA ALA A 103 -2.31 16.61 -4.01
C ALA A 103 -3.68 16.21 -3.42
N ALA A 104 -3.68 15.35 -2.39
CA ALA A 104 -4.88 14.82 -1.78
C ALA A 104 -5.52 15.88 -0.89
N ASP A 105 -6.82 15.73 -0.62
CA ASP A 105 -7.54 16.60 0.30
C ASP A 105 -6.85 16.58 1.69
N PRO A 106 -6.34 17.72 2.18
CA PRO A 106 -5.62 17.79 3.45
C PRO A 106 -6.53 17.57 4.67
N ASP A 107 -7.85 17.73 4.52
CA ASP A 107 -8.81 17.59 5.60
C ASP A 107 -9.39 16.17 5.68
N ALA A 108 -9.25 15.37 4.62
CA ALA A 108 -9.68 13.98 4.56
C ALA A 108 -8.54 13.02 4.97
N PRO A 109 -8.86 11.88 5.63
CA PRO A 109 -7.88 10.84 5.84
C PRO A 109 -7.47 10.24 4.48
N LEU A 110 -6.16 10.06 4.25
CA LEU A 110 -5.67 9.43 3.02
C LEU A 110 -6.28 8.05 2.79
N VAL A 111 -6.44 7.29 3.88
CA VAL A 111 -7.07 5.97 3.87
C VAL A 111 -8.31 6.05 4.75
N LYS A 112 -9.48 5.71 4.21
CA LYS A 112 -10.70 5.60 5.01
C LYS A 112 -10.55 4.47 6.02
N GLY A 113 -10.95 4.72 7.27
CA GLY A 113 -10.60 3.90 8.42
C GLY A 113 -9.11 4.01 8.77
N ARG A 114 -8.78 3.95 10.06
CA ARG A 114 -7.39 4.01 10.51
C ARG A 114 -6.54 2.96 9.79
N LEU A 115 -5.35 3.37 9.37
CA LEU A 115 -4.30 2.46 8.92
C LEU A 115 -3.68 1.80 10.15
N THR A 116 -3.57 0.47 10.16
CA THR A 116 -2.83 -0.23 11.21
C THR A 116 -1.33 -0.13 10.95
N LEU A 117 -0.55 0.35 11.92
CA LEU A 117 0.91 0.31 11.92
C LEU A 117 1.39 -0.74 12.91
N PHE A 118 1.80 -1.90 12.41
CA PHE A 118 2.46 -2.92 13.22
C PHE A 118 3.91 -2.53 13.47
N ALA A 119 4.27 -2.24 14.71
CA ALA A 119 5.61 -1.82 15.11
C ALA A 119 6.35 -2.96 15.82
N PHE A 120 7.34 -3.53 15.15
CA PHE A 120 8.13 -4.66 15.64
C PHE A 120 9.48 -4.18 16.19
N PRO A 121 9.87 -4.53 17.42
CA PRO A 121 11.15 -4.14 18.02
C PRO A 121 12.33 -4.76 17.29
N GLN A 122 12.13 -5.89 16.62
CA GLN A 122 13.19 -6.67 15.98
C GLN A 122 12.72 -7.27 14.66
N ARG A 123 13.69 -7.52 13.78
CA ARG A 123 13.43 -8.11 12.47
C ARG A 123 12.87 -9.54 12.57
N TYR A 124 13.19 -10.27 13.64
CA TYR A 124 12.69 -11.63 13.84
C TYR A 124 11.15 -11.66 13.89
N ASP A 125 10.54 -10.91 14.81
CA ASP A 125 9.08 -10.81 14.96
C ASP A 125 8.39 -10.33 13.67
N TYR A 126 9.01 -9.38 12.96
CA TYR A 126 8.54 -8.91 11.66
C TYR A 126 8.57 -10.02 10.58
N ALA A 127 9.63 -10.85 10.56
CA ALA A 127 9.73 -11.96 9.63
C ALA A 127 8.72 -13.07 9.95
N GLU A 128 8.47 -13.35 11.24
CA GLU A 128 7.42 -14.27 11.68
C GLU A 128 6.04 -13.78 11.25
N PHE A 129 5.76 -12.47 11.32
CA PHE A 129 4.51 -11.91 10.79
C PHE A 129 4.31 -12.25 9.32
N GLY A 130 5.31 -12.01 8.47
CA GLY A 130 5.22 -12.36 7.05
C GLY A 130 5.03 -13.87 6.80
N GLN A 131 5.68 -14.71 7.60
CA GLN A 131 5.55 -16.17 7.49
C GLN A 131 4.15 -16.66 7.93
N MET A 132 3.63 -16.11 9.02
CA MET A 132 2.43 -16.61 9.69
C MET A 132 1.15 -15.97 9.16
N VAL A 133 1.16 -14.67 8.89
CA VAL A 133 -0.01 -13.91 8.40
C VAL A 133 -0.03 -13.92 6.88
N GLU A 134 1.07 -13.54 6.24
CA GLU A 134 1.12 -13.38 4.77
C GLU A 134 1.54 -14.64 4.02
N LYS A 135 1.93 -15.69 4.74
CA LYS A 135 2.39 -16.98 4.17
C LYS A 135 3.52 -16.83 3.17
N ARG A 136 4.43 -15.87 3.40
CA ARG A 136 5.59 -15.63 2.54
C ARG A 136 6.85 -15.28 3.32
N LYS A 137 7.99 -15.59 2.71
CA LYS A 137 9.29 -15.17 3.24
C LYS A 137 9.58 -13.73 2.83
N LEU A 138 9.75 -12.86 3.81
CA LEU A 138 10.11 -11.46 3.57
C LEU A 138 11.61 -11.30 3.25
N PRO A 139 11.99 -10.43 2.29
CA PRO A 139 13.38 -10.14 2.00
C PRO A 139 14.18 -9.64 3.22
N THR A 140 15.47 -9.99 3.27
CA THR A 140 16.33 -9.75 4.44
C THR A 140 16.63 -8.27 4.68
N GLN A 141 16.70 -7.50 3.60
CA GLN A 141 16.98 -6.07 3.60
C GLN A 141 15.76 -5.20 3.96
N TRP A 142 14.56 -5.77 4.06
CA TRP A 142 13.36 -4.98 4.38
C TRP A 142 13.27 -4.66 5.87
N TYR A 143 12.87 -3.41 6.13
CA TYR A 143 12.55 -2.88 7.47
C TYR A 143 11.06 -2.64 7.67
N GLY A 144 10.25 -3.06 6.70
CA GLY A 144 8.82 -2.87 6.70
C GLY A 144 8.26 -3.12 5.31
N HIS A 145 6.96 -3.30 5.25
CA HIS A 145 6.18 -3.39 4.02
C HIS A 145 4.74 -3.00 4.36
N TRP A 146 3.91 -2.82 3.35
CA TRP A 146 2.50 -2.54 3.51
C TRP A 146 1.65 -3.59 2.80
N SER A 147 0.42 -3.73 3.26
CA SER A 147 -0.63 -4.48 2.58
C SER A 147 -1.91 -3.68 2.59
N TYR A 148 -2.69 -3.88 1.53
CA TYR A 148 -4.02 -3.31 1.40
C TYR A 148 -4.91 -4.29 0.65
N ASP A 149 -6.07 -4.52 1.22
CA ASP A 149 -7.25 -4.95 0.51
C ASP A 149 -8.45 -4.10 0.96
N THR A 150 -9.64 -4.45 0.50
CA THR A 150 -10.84 -3.66 0.79
C THR A 150 -11.20 -3.65 2.28
N VAL A 151 -10.80 -4.67 3.04
CA VAL A 151 -11.13 -4.84 4.46
C VAL A 151 -9.97 -4.42 5.35
N ASP A 152 -8.76 -4.89 5.05
CA ASP A 152 -7.56 -4.66 5.86
C ASP A 152 -6.60 -3.67 5.18
N ALA A 153 -5.97 -2.83 5.99
CA ALA A 153 -5.02 -1.84 5.55
C ALA A 153 -3.95 -1.65 6.62
N TYR A 154 -2.74 -2.12 6.35
CA TYR A 154 -1.66 -2.05 7.31
C TYR A 154 -0.29 -1.75 6.73
N GLY A 155 0.56 -1.17 7.56
CA GLY A 155 2.00 -1.06 7.38
C GLY A 155 2.73 -1.79 8.51
N CYS A 156 3.69 -2.61 8.16
CA CYS A 156 4.65 -3.20 9.09
C CYS A 156 5.89 -2.30 9.17
N LEU A 157 6.37 -2.06 10.38
CA LEU A 157 7.50 -1.20 10.68
C LEU A 157 8.45 -1.93 11.63
N VAL A 158 9.74 -1.95 11.28
CA VAL A 158 10.82 -2.20 12.22
C VAL A 158 11.47 -0.84 12.46
N PRO A 159 11.26 -0.17 13.62
CA PRO A 159 11.85 1.13 13.88
C PRO A 159 13.38 1.08 13.94
N SER A 160 14.03 2.15 13.47
CA SER A 160 15.50 2.23 13.49
C SER A 160 16.01 2.54 14.89
N ARG A 161 16.49 1.53 15.62
CA ARG A 161 17.07 1.74 16.97
C ARG A 161 18.34 2.60 16.99
N SER A 162 19.10 2.59 15.89
CA SER A 162 20.38 3.31 15.77
C SER A 162 20.28 4.60 14.96
N GLY A 163 19.08 4.99 14.53
CA GLY A 163 18.89 6.12 13.61
C GLY A 163 19.51 5.91 12.22
N LYS A 164 19.84 4.65 11.85
CA LYS A 164 20.45 4.31 10.56
C LYS A 164 19.59 4.75 9.37
N TYR A 165 18.27 4.77 9.53
CA TYR A 165 17.30 5.24 8.53
C TYR A 165 16.18 6.02 9.21
N SER A 166 15.45 6.81 8.44
CA SER A 166 14.39 7.67 8.93
C SER A 166 13.12 6.87 9.20
N ALA A 167 12.60 6.95 10.43
CA ALA A 167 11.30 6.41 10.78
C ALA A 167 10.19 7.04 9.95
N ASN A 168 10.21 8.36 9.77
CA ASN A 168 9.23 9.10 8.97
C ASN A 168 9.25 8.65 7.51
N ALA A 169 10.42 8.39 6.94
CA ALA A 169 10.52 7.88 5.57
C ALA A 169 9.96 6.46 5.43
N LEU A 170 10.14 5.61 6.45
CA LEU A 170 9.58 4.26 6.48
C LEU A 170 8.04 4.32 6.60
N ILE A 171 7.52 5.19 7.48
CA ILE A 171 6.07 5.41 7.62
C ILE A 171 5.49 5.98 6.32
N ALA A 172 6.17 6.96 5.70
CA ALA A 172 5.75 7.55 4.43
C ALA A 172 5.64 6.50 3.33
N GLN A 173 6.59 5.56 3.23
CA GLN A 173 6.51 4.44 2.30
C GLN A 173 5.24 3.62 2.54
N GLN A 174 4.96 3.21 3.79
CA GLN A 174 3.81 2.34 4.05
C GLN A 174 2.48 3.07 3.77
N LEU A 175 2.37 4.31 4.24
CA LEU A 175 1.17 5.11 4.02
C LEU A 175 0.92 5.40 2.53
N ALA A 176 1.97 5.78 1.79
CA ALA A 176 1.86 6.04 0.36
C ALA A 176 1.49 4.78 -0.42
N GLY A 177 2.04 3.61 -0.05
CA GLY A 177 1.72 2.34 -0.67
C GLY A 177 0.25 1.96 -0.49
N VAL A 178 -0.24 2.01 0.75
CA VAL A 178 -1.66 1.76 1.04
C VAL A 178 -2.56 2.77 0.35
N TYR A 179 -2.21 4.06 0.37
CA TYR A 179 -3.00 5.09 -0.29
C TYR A 179 -3.17 4.81 -1.79
N VAL A 180 -2.07 4.57 -2.50
CA VAL A 180 -2.12 4.27 -3.94
C VAL A 180 -2.88 2.97 -4.21
N ALA A 181 -2.68 1.93 -3.39
CA ALA A 181 -3.43 0.68 -3.50
C ALA A 181 -4.93 0.88 -3.27
N SER A 182 -5.33 1.83 -2.40
CA SER A 182 -6.72 2.16 -2.13
C SER A 182 -7.41 2.97 -3.24
N CYS A 183 -6.65 3.57 -4.17
CA CYS A 183 -7.20 4.37 -5.26
C CYS A 183 -7.80 3.52 -6.40
N GLY A 184 -8.26 2.28 -6.17
CA GLY A 184 -8.79 1.41 -7.22
C GLY A 184 -8.00 0.11 -7.44
N SER A 185 -7.19 -0.31 -6.46
CA SER A 185 -6.42 -1.58 -6.50
C SER A 185 -5.51 -1.74 -7.73
N PRO A 186 -4.65 -0.73 -8.04
CA PRO A 186 -3.68 -0.86 -9.12
C PRO A 186 -2.69 -2.02 -8.85
N PRO A 187 -1.95 -2.48 -9.88
CA PRO A 187 -0.94 -3.51 -9.73
C PRO A 187 0.07 -3.21 -8.62
N ARG A 188 0.53 -4.23 -7.90
CA ARG A 188 1.46 -4.08 -6.77
C ARG A 188 2.72 -3.30 -7.12
N TRP A 189 3.28 -3.52 -8.31
CA TRP A 189 4.48 -2.79 -8.76
C TRP A 189 4.23 -1.28 -8.80
N PHE A 190 3.03 -0.84 -9.20
CA PHE A 190 2.70 0.57 -9.32
C PHE A 190 2.60 1.22 -7.94
N ALA A 191 1.85 0.59 -7.02
CA ALA A 191 1.71 1.09 -5.66
C ALA A 191 3.05 1.09 -4.89
N GLU A 192 3.84 0.01 -5.00
CA GLU A 192 5.14 -0.08 -4.33
C GLU A 192 6.18 0.89 -4.93
N GLY A 193 6.22 1.02 -6.26
CA GLY A 193 7.10 1.99 -6.91
C GLY A 193 6.79 3.42 -6.46
N SER A 194 5.49 3.74 -6.37
CA SER A 194 5.01 5.05 -5.91
C SER A 194 5.31 5.28 -4.43
N ALA A 195 5.16 4.26 -3.58
CA ALA A 195 5.53 4.29 -2.17
C ALA A 195 7.02 4.64 -1.97
N ARG A 196 7.91 3.95 -2.67
CA ARG A 196 9.35 4.21 -2.61
C ARG A 196 9.70 5.58 -3.20
N ALA A 197 9.01 6.03 -4.25
CA ALA A 197 9.21 7.34 -4.85
C ALA A 197 8.83 8.48 -3.88
N VAL A 198 7.73 8.34 -3.15
CA VAL A 198 7.33 9.28 -2.08
C VAL A 198 8.36 9.30 -0.95
N ALA A 199 8.77 8.12 -0.47
CA ALA A 199 9.79 8.04 0.58
C ALA A 199 11.11 8.71 0.17
N ALA A 200 11.56 8.49 -1.07
CA ALA A 200 12.75 9.14 -1.62
C ALA A 200 12.58 10.67 -1.77
N ARG A 201 11.38 11.14 -2.12
CA ARG A 201 11.08 12.58 -2.23
C ARG A 201 11.09 13.28 -0.87
N LEU A 202 10.56 12.63 0.17
CA LEU A 202 10.48 13.20 1.52
C LEU A 202 11.78 13.05 2.32
N ALA A 203 12.60 12.04 2.01
CA ALA A 203 13.84 11.77 2.73
C ALA A 203 14.95 11.24 1.81
N ALA A 204 15.39 12.06 0.86
CA ALA A 204 16.44 11.69 -0.10
C ALA A 204 17.77 11.25 0.55
N THR A 205 18.05 11.68 1.78
CA THR A 205 19.26 11.31 2.51
C THR A 205 19.13 10.04 3.35
N ASP A 206 17.95 9.41 3.41
CA ASP A 206 17.73 8.13 4.09
C ASP A 206 18.65 7.06 3.50
N SER A 207 19.31 6.28 4.35
CA SER A 207 20.28 5.27 3.91
C SER A 207 19.65 4.17 3.04
N ARG A 208 18.37 3.86 3.22
CA ARG A 208 17.63 2.91 2.37
C ARG A 208 17.42 3.49 0.98
N VAL A 209 17.08 4.78 0.87
CA VAL A 209 16.92 5.47 -0.42
C VAL A 209 18.25 5.47 -1.18
N LYS A 210 19.36 5.79 -0.51
CA LYS A 210 20.70 5.70 -1.09
C LYS A 210 21.02 4.28 -1.57
N ALA A 211 20.74 3.27 -0.75
CA ALA A 211 20.95 1.87 -1.12
C ALA A 211 20.09 1.45 -2.33
N TRP A 212 18.86 1.95 -2.45
CA TRP A 212 18.02 1.71 -3.63
C TRP A 212 18.60 2.34 -4.88
N ASP A 213 19.03 3.61 -4.80
CA ASP A 213 19.64 4.31 -5.94
C ASP A 213 20.98 3.65 -6.35
N GLU A 214 21.78 3.17 -5.40
CA GLU A 214 23.03 2.41 -5.65
C GLU A 214 22.78 1.04 -6.29
N ALA A 215 21.70 0.34 -5.89
CA ALA A 215 21.35 -0.98 -6.43
C ALA A 215 20.60 -0.90 -7.79
N LEU A 216 20.06 0.26 -8.14
CA LEU A 216 19.21 0.45 -9.32
C LEU A 216 19.87 0.02 -10.64
N PRO A 217 21.16 0.32 -10.93
CA PRO A 217 21.79 -0.16 -12.16
C PRO A 217 21.80 -1.69 -12.28
N SER A 218 22.03 -2.40 -11.17
CA SER A 218 22.00 -3.86 -11.15
C SER A 218 20.58 -4.40 -11.38
N ALA A 219 19.58 -3.79 -10.73
CA ALA A 219 18.18 -4.17 -10.91
C ALA A 219 17.71 -3.97 -12.35
N LEU A 220 18.07 -2.84 -12.98
CA LEU A 220 17.74 -2.57 -14.37
C LEU A 220 18.48 -3.51 -15.34
N GLY A 221 19.71 -3.89 -15.02
CA GLY A 221 20.50 -4.85 -15.80
C GLY A 221 19.97 -6.28 -15.76
N ALA A 222 19.16 -6.64 -14.75
CA ALA A 222 18.50 -7.94 -14.65
C ALA A 222 17.31 -8.08 -15.61
N MET A 223 16.78 -6.98 -16.15
CA MET A 223 15.65 -6.97 -17.08
C MET A 223 16.11 -7.34 -18.50
N THR A 224 15.44 -8.32 -19.11
CA THR A 224 15.59 -8.66 -20.54
C THR A 224 14.61 -7.85 -21.40
N ALA A 225 13.41 -7.58 -20.87
CA ALA A 225 12.43 -6.66 -21.44
C ALA A 225 12.10 -5.53 -20.45
N ALA A 226 11.71 -4.37 -20.98
CA ALA A 226 11.51 -3.16 -20.18
C ALA A 226 10.41 -3.28 -19.11
N ASP A 227 9.50 -4.25 -19.26
CA ASP A 227 8.35 -4.54 -18.39
C ASP A 227 8.55 -5.81 -17.54
N ASP A 228 9.75 -6.41 -17.50
CA ASP A 228 10.00 -7.64 -16.73
C ASP A 228 9.70 -7.47 -15.23
N PHE A 229 9.86 -6.25 -14.70
CA PHE A 229 9.51 -5.91 -13.31
C PHE A 229 8.00 -5.93 -13.04
N MET A 230 7.16 -5.83 -14.07
CA MET A 230 5.69 -5.90 -13.95
C MET A 230 5.18 -7.35 -14.00
N THR A 231 5.98 -8.27 -14.56
CA THR A 231 5.54 -9.63 -14.93
C THR A 231 6.10 -10.73 -14.03
N GLY A 232 6.89 -10.37 -13.00
CA GLY A 232 7.46 -11.34 -12.05
C GLY A 232 8.60 -12.18 -12.62
N LYS A 233 9.22 -11.74 -13.72
CA LYS A 233 10.32 -12.46 -14.38
C LYS A 233 11.70 -12.21 -13.76
N ILE A 234 11.81 -11.23 -12.89
CA ILE A 234 13.01 -10.91 -12.11
C ILE A 234 12.68 -11.01 -10.61
N PRO A 235 13.68 -11.16 -9.72
CA PRO A 235 13.41 -11.29 -8.30
C PRO A 235 12.74 -10.04 -7.72
N GLU A 236 12.01 -10.23 -6.61
CA GLU A 236 11.06 -9.24 -6.08
C GLU A 236 11.71 -7.89 -5.76
N GLU A 237 12.91 -7.88 -5.15
CA GLU A 237 13.58 -6.63 -4.81
C GLU A 237 13.99 -5.85 -6.08
N GLU A 238 14.58 -6.52 -7.06
CA GLU A 238 14.97 -5.93 -8.33
C GLU A 238 13.74 -5.38 -9.08
N ALA A 239 12.62 -6.11 -9.06
CA ALA A 239 11.36 -5.64 -9.60
C ALA A 239 10.87 -4.36 -8.92
N MET A 240 10.94 -4.30 -7.58
CA MET A 240 10.55 -3.12 -6.81
C MET A 240 11.47 -1.92 -7.03
N LEU A 241 12.77 -2.14 -7.24
CA LEU A 241 13.73 -1.08 -7.58
C LEU A 241 13.46 -0.51 -8.98
N ALA A 242 13.20 -1.36 -9.96
CA ALA A 242 12.78 -0.93 -11.30
C ALA A 242 11.45 -0.15 -11.23
N ALA A 243 10.46 -0.66 -10.48
CA ALA A 243 9.18 0.01 -10.27
C ALA A 243 9.32 1.37 -9.57
N TYR A 244 10.21 1.49 -8.59
CA TYR A 244 10.56 2.75 -7.92
C TYR A 244 11.08 3.79 -8.92
N SER A 245 12.02 3.40 -9.79
CA SER A 245 12.57 4.29 -10.80
C SER A 245 11.54 4.64 -11.88
N PHE A 246 10.67 3.70 -12.27
CA PHE A 246 9.57 3.96 -13.20
C PHE A 246 8.52 4.90 -12.60
N ALA A 247 8.13 4.72 -11.35
CA ALA A 247 7.22 5.62 -10.66
C ALA A 247 7.80 7.04 -10.54
N LYS A 248 9.10 7.18 -10.22
CA LYS A 248 9.80 8.48 -10.27
C LYS A 248 9.69 9.14 -11.65
N PHE A 249 9.78 8.36 -12.72
CA PHE A 249 9.60 8.86 -14.08
C PHE A 249 8.16 9.34 -14.34
N LEU A 250 7.15 8.55 -13.95
CA LEU A 250 5.74 8.92 -14.10
C LEU A 250 5.39 10.18 -13.31
N MET A 251 5.87 10.28 -12.06
CA MET A 251 5.62 11.40 -11.15
C MET A 251 6.35 12.70 -11.54
N LYS A 252 7.19 12.71 -12.60
CA LYS A 252 7.75 13.97 -13.14
C LYS A 252 6.66 14.92 -13.62
N ASP A 253 5.54 14.39 -14.12
CA ASP A 253 4.33 15.15 -14.43
C ASP A 253 3.30 14.89 -13.32
N ALA A 254 3.38 15.68 -12.25
CA ALA A 254 2.52 15.52 -11.08
C ALA A 254 1.02 15.64 -11.41
N ARG A 255 0.65 16.47 -12.40
CA ARG A 255 -0.75 16.64 -12.81
C ARG A 255 -1.28 15.39 -13.50
N ARG A 256 -0.48 14.83 -14.41
CA ARG A 256 -0.82 13.60 -15.11
C ARG A 256 -0.89 12.41 -14.16
N TYR A 257 0.07 12.32 -13.24
CA TYR A 257 0.06 11.28 -12.21
C TYR A 257 -1.16 11.41 -11.28
N GLN A 258 -1.53 12.64 -10.90
CA GLN A 258 -2.73 12.87 -10.11
C GLN A 258 -4.00 12.43 -10.85
N LYS A 259 -4.11 12.82 -12.13
CA LYS A 259 -5.24 12.42 -12.97
C LYS A 259 -5.41 10.89 -13.01
N LEU A 260 -4.30 10.15 -13.12
CA LEU A 260 -4.34 8.69 -13.05
C LEU A 260 -5.00 8.23 -11.74
N LEU A 261 -4.54 8.71 -10.58
CA LEU A 261 -5.10 8.28 -9.30
C LEU A 261 -6.58 8.65 -9.12
N ASP A 262 -6.98 9.82 -9.62
CA ASP A 262 -8.38 10.27 -9.55
C ASP A 262 -9.28 9.40 -10.44
N ASP A 263 -8.89 9.15 -11.69
CA ASP A 263 -9.64 8.29 -12.61
C ASP A 263 -9.75 6.84 -12.08
N LEU A 264 -8.73 6.33 -11.38
CA LEU A 264 -8.80 5.01 -10.74
C LEU A 264 -9.75 5.02 -9.52
N ARG A 265 -9.73 6.09 -8.72
CA ARG A 265 -10.64 6.25 -7.57
C ARG A 265 -12.10 6.32 -8.00
N ASP A 266 -12.35 6.87 -9.19
CA ASP A 266 -13.66 6.91 -9.82
C ASP A 266 -14.09 5.56 -10.43
N GLY A 267 -13.31 4.49 -10.22
CA GLY A 267 -13.64 3.12 -10.62
C GLY A 267 -13.09 2.70 -11.99
N GLY A 268 -12.18 3.49 -12.58
CA GLY A 268 -11.52 3.15 -13.83
C GLY A 268 -10.62 1.92 -13.70
N GLU A 269 -10.59 1.09 -14.75
CA GLU A 269 -9.66 -0.05 -14.84
C GLU A 269 -8.23 0.46 -15.11
N PHE A 270 -7.24 -0.13 -14.43
CA PHE A 270 -5.88 0.40 -14.40
C PHE A 270 -5.24 0.55 -15.78
N ASP A 271 -5.25 -0.50 -16.60
CA ASP A 271 -4.60 -0.47 -17.91
C ASP A 271 -5.29 0.53 -18.85
N ALA A 272 -6.62 0.59 -18.83
CA ALA A 272 -7.41 1.55 -19.62
C ALA A 272 -7.12 3.00 -19.22
N VAL A 273 -7.16 3.31 -17.92
CA VAL A 273 -6.88 4.65 -17.39
C VAL A 273 -5.42 5.03 -17.65
N PHE A 274 -4.48 4.09 -17.50
CA PHE A 274 -3.07 4.34 -17.79
C PHE A 274 -2.85 4.71 -19.26
N VAL A 275 -3.47 3.98 -20.20
CA VAL A 275 -3.42 4.30 -21.63
C VAL A 275 -4.01 5.68 -21.90
N GLN A 276 -5.15 6.02 -21.31
CA GLN A 276 -5.78 7.33 -21.47
C GLN A 276 -4.88 8.47 -20.99
N VAL A 277 -4.18 8.28 -19.87
CA VAL A 277 -3.40 9.33 -19.20
C VAL A 277 -1.99 9.46 -19.79
N TYR A 278 -1.34 8.34 -20.13
CA TYR A 278 0.05 8.32 -20.60
C TYR A 278 0.20 8.10 -22.11
N GLY A 279 -0.89 7.77 -22.83
CA GLY A 279 -0.89 7.60 -24.28
C GLY A 279 -0.30 6.26 -24.75
N GLY A 280 -0.18 5.27 -23.88
CA GLY A 280 0.32 3.93 -24.18
C GLY A 280 0.17 2.99 -22.99
N THR A 281 0.27 1.69 -23.22
CA THR A 281 0.21 0.69 -22.15
C THR A 281 1.39 0.83 -21.18
N PRO A 282 1.31 0.30 -19.94
CA PRO A 282 2.44 0.31 -19.02
C PRO A 282 3.74 -0.23 -19.65
N ALA A 283 3.66 -1.32 -20.41
CA ALA A 283 4.80 -1.90 -21.11
C ALA A 283 5.37 -0.98 -22.21
N GLN A 284 4.50 -0.32 -22.99
CA GLN A 284 4.94 0.63 -24.02
C GLN A 284 5.63 1.86 -23.41
N VAL A 285 5.08 2.38 -22.31
CA VAL A 285 5.68 3.52 -21.59
C VAL A 285 6.99 3.11 -20.92
N ALA A 286 7.07 1.90 -20.35
CA ALA A 286 8.30 1.35 -19.79
C ALA A 286 9.41 1.22 -20.86
N ALA A 287 9.07 0.79 -22.08
CA ALA A 287 10.03 0.72 -23.20
C ALA A 287 10.65 2.08 -23.56
N SER A 288 9.91 3.18 -23.36
CA SER A 288 10.44 4.55 -23.55
C SER A 288 11.33 5.03 -22.39
N TRP A 289 11.07 4.52 -21.19
CA TRP A 289 11.75 4.89 -19.95
C TRP A 289 13.07 4.14 -19.76
N ALA A 290 13.06 2.81 -19.93
CA ALA A 290 14.16 1.94 -19.55
C ALA A 290 15.52 2.36 -20.17
N PRO A 291 15.62 2.74 -21.46
CA PRO A 291 16.89 3.18 -22.04
C PRO A 291 17.48 4.43 -21.39
N ARG A 292 16.64 5.32 -20.82
CA ARG A 292 17.08 6.54 -20.12
C ARG A 292 17.54 6.19 -18.71
N ALA A 293 16.73 5.38 -18.02
CA ALA A 293 17.03 4.89 -16.67
C ALA A 293 18.37 4.13 -16.61
N ILE A 294 18.63 3.24 -17.58
CA ILE A 294 19.89 2.47 -17.67
C ILE A 294 21.10 3.39 -17.85
N ARG A 295 20.95 4.53 -18.55
CA ARG A 295 22.03 5.51 -18.75
C ARG A 295 22.21 6.47 -17.58
N GLY A 296 21.41 6.34 -16.52
CA GLY A 296 21.38 7.29 -15.39
C GLY A 296 20.88 8.68 -15.77
N ARG A 297 19.97 8.79 -16.75
CA ARG A 297 19.43 10.06 -17.26
C ARG A 297 17.94 10.24 -16.96
#